data_AF-A0A8I0MAN5-F1
#
_entry.id   AF-A0A8I0MAN5-F1
#
_cell.length_a   1.000
_cell.length_b   1.000
_cell.length_c   1.000
_cell.angle_alpha   90.00
_cell.angle_beta   90.00
_cell.angle_gamma   90.00
#
_symmetry.space_group_name_H-M   'P 1'
#
loop_
_entity.id
_entity.type
_entity.pdbx_description
1 polymer ?
#
loop_
_entity_poly.entity_id
_entity_poly.type
_entity_poly.pdbx_seq_one_letter_code
_entity_poly.pdbx_strand_id
1 'polypeptide(L)'
;MFNKLLIAAVMATSFTGAAMAQADMTCDEAGMTKLETDVGSITDATKKDMATKELAMAKEAMAAKDTAKCKTHMENAMKGKDAM
;
A
#
# COMPACT_ATOMS: atom_id res chain seq x y z
N MET A 1 0.54 0.78 52.13
CA MET A 1 1.23 1.64 51.13
C MET A 1 1.32 0.84 49.84
N PHE A 2 0.33 0.99 48.94
CA PHE A 2 0.32 0.30 47.65
C PHE A 2 1.28 1.03 46.72
N ASN A 3 2.49 0.49 46.60
CA ASN A 3 3.54 1.08 45.81
C ASN A 3 3.22 0.87 44.33
N LYS A 4 2.83 1.97 43.71
CA LYS A 4 2.68 2.21 42.28
C LYS A 4 3.92 1.68 41.54
N LEU A 5 3.72 1.03 40.40
CA LEU A 5 4.26 1.48 39.10
C LEU A 5 3.85 0.48 38.03
N LEU A 6 2.84 0.92 37.26
CA LEU A 6 2.33 0.27 36.07
C LEU A 6 3.38 0.31 34.96
N ILE A 7 3.44 -0.79 34.23
CA ILE A 7 4.13 -1.02 32.97
C ILE A 7 3.78 0.11 32.00
N ALA A 8 4.74 0.99 31.69
CA ALA A 8 4.62 1.97 30.61
C ALA A 8 5.27 1.39 29.36
N ALA A 9 4.43 0.97 28.42
CA ALA A 9 4.82 0.47 27.12
C ALA A 9 5.56 1.54 26.31
N VAL A 10 6.68 1.12 25.72
CA VAL A 10 7.35 1.81 24.63
C VAL A 10 6.39 1.91 23.46
N MET A 11 6.07 3.13 23.03
CA MET A 11 5.80 3.43 21.62
C MET A 11 6.35 4.80 21.29
N ALA A 12 7.43 4.79 20.50
CA ALA A 12 8.03 5.96 19.90
C ALA A 12 6.97 6.68 19.04
N THR A 13 6.60 7.88 19.46
CA THR A 13 5.80 8.80 18.66
C THR A 13 6.70 9.46 17.64
N SER A 14 6.66 8.99 16.40
CA SER A 14 7.13 9.77 15.25
C SER A 14 6.33 9.41 14.01
N PHE A 15 5.11 9.94 13.92
CA PHE A 15 4.42 10.06 12.63
C PHE A 15 3.54 11.31 12.65
N THR A 16 4.16 12.48 12.52
CA THR A 16 3.48 13.68 12.03
C THR A 16 3.95 13.92 10.59
N GLY A 17 3.56 13.01 9.71
CA GLY A 17 3.58 13.22 8.27
C GLY A 17 2.15 13.14 7.80
N ALA A 18 1.60 14.24 7.31
CA ALA A 18 0.31 14.30 6.66
C ALA A 18 0.34 13.42 5.41
N ALA A 19 0.10 12.12 5.58
CA ALA A 19 -0.23 11.23 4.49
C ALA A 19 -1.70 11.51 4.15
N MET A 20 -1.88 12.29 3.09
CA MET A 20 -3.17 12.59 2.52
C MET A 20 -3.95 11.29 2.31
N ALA A 21 -5.26 11.37 2.54
CA ALA A 21 -6.24 10.32 2.33
C ALA A 21 -6.31 9.90 0.85
N GLN A 22 -5.29 9.20 0.37
CA GLN A 22 -5.38 8.29 -0.75
C GLN A 22 -5.87 6.99 -0.14
N ALA A 23 -7.10 6.59 -0.48
CA ALA A 23 -7.80 5.41 0.02
C ALA A 23 -6.81 4.32 0.46
N ASP A 24 -6.81 3.97 1.75
CA ASP A 24 -5.88 3.05 2.44
C ASP A 24 -5.46 1.87 1.55
N MET A 25 -4.42 2.04 0.73
CA MET A 25 -3.79 0.96 0.00
C MET A 25 -2.77 0.37 0.95
N THR A 26 -3.19 -0.68 1.65
CA THR A 26 -2.31 -1.47 2.50
C THR A 26 -1.56 -2.48 1.63
N CYS A 27 -0.24 -2.59 1.85
CA CYS A 27 0.54 -3.67 1.28
C CYS A 27 0.35 -4.94 2.11
N ASP A 28 -0.82 -5.56 1.96
CA ASP A 28 -1.18 -6.86 2.49
C ASP A 28 -1.92 -7.69 1.42
N GLU A 29 -2.22 -8.95 1.72
CA GLU A 29 -2.87 -9.83 0.74
C GLU A 29 -4.21 -9.29 0.25
N ALA A 30 -4.98 -8.61 1.10
CA ALA A 30 -6.27 -8.04 0.73
C ALA A 30 -6.09 -6.85 -0.22
N GLY A 31 -5.15 -5.94 0.08
CA GLY A 31 -4.80 -4.81 -0.76
C GLY A 31 -4.26 -5.25 -2.13
N MET A 32 -3.42 -6.28 -2.17
CA MET A 32 -2.90 -6.83 -3.42
C MET A 32 -3.97 -7.53 -4.26
N THR A 33 -4.84 -8.33 -3.64
CA THR A 33 -5.95 -8.99 -4.34
C THR A 33 -6.91 -7.95 -4.95
N LYS A 34 -7.18 -6.87 -4.20
CA LYS A 34 -7.96 -5.74 -4.73
C LYS A 34 -7.26 -5.08 -5.90
N LEU A 35 -5.95 -4.84 -5.80
CA LEU A 35 -5.17 -4.25 -6.89
C LEU A 35 -5.20 -5.13 -8.14
N GLU A 36 -5.05 -6.45 -8.01
CA GLU A 36 -5.16 -7.39 -9.15
C GLU A 36 -6.51 -7.26 -9.86
N THR A 37 -7.58 -7.17 -9.09
CA THR A 37 -8.94 -6.98 -9.61
C THR A 37 -9.06 -5.65 -10.34
N ASP A 38 -8.57 -4.57 -9.71
CA ASP A 38 -8.59 -3.22 -10.28
C ASP A 38 -7.79 -3.16 -11.60
N VAL A 39 -6.58 -3.73 -11.65
CA VAL A 39 -5.75 -3.82 -12.86
C VAL A 39 -6.42 -4.67 -13.95
N GLY A 40 -7.03 -5.79 -13.57
CA GLY A 40 -7.77 -6.66 -14.49
C GLY A 40 -8.93 -5.95 -15.18
N SER A 41 -9.56 -5.00 -14.50
CA SER A 41 -10.68 -4.19 -14.99
C SER A 41 -10.29 -3.05 -15.94
N ILE A 42 -9.00 -2.73 -16.07
CA ILE A 42 -8.53 -1.68 -16.99
C ILE A 42 -8.73 -2.15 -18.43
N THR A 43 -9.45 -1.35 -19.22
CA THR A 43 -9.77 -1.64 -20.63
C THR A 43 -8.78 -1.02 -21.61
N ASP A 44 -8.17 0.11 -21.25
CA ASP A 44 -7.12 0.75 -22.06
C ASP A 44 -5.85 -0.11 -22.01
N ALA A 45 -5.40 -0.60 -23.16
CA ALA A 45 -4.30 -1.55 -23.26
C ALA A 45 -2.97 -0.98 -22.74
N THR A 46 -2.68 0.30 -23.01
CA THR A 46 -1.44 0.96 -22.58
C THR A 46 -1.41 1.14 -21.06
N LYS A 47 -2.53 1.59 -20.49
CA LYS A 47 -2.68 1.72 -19.04
C LYS A 47 -2.67 0.36 -18.35
N LYS A 48 -3.27 -0.67 -18.96
CA LYS A 48 -3.28 -2.03 -18.43
C LYS A 48 -1.87 -2.63 -18.40
N ASP A 49 -1.07 -2.42 -19.44
CA ASP A 49 0.32 -2.87 -19.47
C ASP A 49 1.16 -2.23 -18.35
N MET A 50 1.07 -0.89 -18.22
CA MET A 50 1.72 -0.14 -17.15
C MET A 50 1.28 -0.61 -15.76
N ALA A 51 -0.03 -0.78 -15.56
CA ALA A 51 -0.58 -1.23 -14.29
C ALA A 51 -0.21 -2.67 -13.95
N THR A 52 -0.12 -3.55 -14.96
CA THR A 52 0.33 -4.94 -14.79
C THR A 52 1.81 -5.01 -14.39
N LYS A 53 2.65 -4.15 -14.98
CA LYS A 53 4.07 -4.04 -14.60
C LYS A 53 4.23 -3.59 -13.15
N GLU A 54 3.54 -2.53 -12.75
CA GLU A 54 3.60 -2.04 -11.37
C GLU A 54 3.00 -3.04 -10.37
N LEU A 55 1.94 -3.77 -10.74
CA LEU A 55 1.42 -4.88 -9.94
C LEU A 55 2.47 -5.98 -9.70
N ALA A 56 3.25 -6.36 -10.72
CA ALA A 56 4.32 -7.34 -10.57
C ALA A 56 5.40 -6.84 -9.61
N MET A 57 5.82 -5.58 -9.74
CA MET A 57 6.79 -4.94 -8.84
C MET A 57 6.26 -4.86 -7.39
N ALA A 58 4.97 -4.61 -7.21
CA ALA A 58 4.32 -4.61 -5.89
C ALA A 58 4.35 -6.01 -5.25
N LYS A 59 4.13 -7.08 -6.04
CA LYS A 59 4.25 -8.48 -5.57
C LYS A 59 5.67 -8.83 -5.14
N GLU A 60 6.67 -8.42 -5.93
CA GLU A 60 8.08 -8.63 -5.59
C GLU A 60 8.46 -7.90 -4.30
N ALA A 61 8.05 -6.64 -4.17
CA ALA A 61 8.28 -5.85 -2.96
C ALA A 61 7.57 -6.46 -1.74
N MET A 62 6.34 -6.96 -1.88
CA MET A 62 5.63 -7.69 -0.83
C MET A 62 6.39 -8.96 -0.41
N ALA A 63 6.84 -9.77 -1.37
CA ALA A 63 7.62 -10.98 -1.09
C ALA A 63 8.94 -10.65 -0.36
N ALA A 64 9.55 -9.51 -0.69
CA ALA A 64 10.72 -8.97 -0.01
C ALA A 64 10.41 -8.28 1.34
N LYS A 65 9.13 -8.22 1.75
CA LYS A 65 8.65 -7.49 2.94
C LYS A 65 8.97 -5.97 2.91
N ASP A 66 9.21 -5.42 1.73
CA ASP A 66 9.42 -3.99 1.50
C ASP A 66 8.07 -3.29 1.30
N THR A 67 7.38 -3.05 2.41
CA THR A 67 6.02 -2.48 2.41
C THR A 67 5.97 -1.08 1.82
N ALA A 68 7.05 -0.30 1.94
CA ALA A 68 7.14 1.04 1.38
C ALA A 68 7.15 0.99 -0.15
N LYS A 69 8.05 0.19 -0.76
CA LYS A 69 8.08 0.04 -2.23
C LYS A 69 6.82 -0.62 -2.76
N CYS A 70 6.30 -1.61 -2.05
CA CYS A 70 5.05 -2.24 -2.40
C CYS A 70 3.93 -1.20 -2.53
N LYS A 71 3.75 -0.35 -1.51
CA LYS A 71 2.75 0.73 -1.57
C LYS A 71 2.98 1.69 -2.74
N THR A 72 4.23 2.10 -2.99
CA THR A 72 4.55 2.96 -4.14
C THR A 72 4.15 2.32 -5.47
N HIS A 73 4.44 1.03 -5.66
CA HIS A 73 4.05 0.29 -6.86
C HIS A 73 2.53 0.10 -6.95
N MET A 74 1.85 -0.13 -5.83
CA MET A 74 0.38 -0.19 -5.79
C MET A 74 -0.26 1.14 -6.22
N GLU A 75 0.26 2.28 -5.72
CA GLU A 75 -0.21 3.62 -6.10
C GLU A 75 0.06 3.90 -7.60
N ASN A 76 1.24 3.53 -8.11
CA ASN A 76 1.58 3.72 -9.52
C ASN A 76 0.69 2.89 -10.45
N ALA A 77 0.36 1.65 -10.08
CA ALA A 77 -0.55 0.81 -10.85
C ALA A 77 -1.94 1.46 -11.00
N MET A 78 -2.35 2.30 -10.04
CA MET A 78 -3.68 2.90 -9.97
C MET A 78 -3.75 4.31 -10.57
N LYS A 79 -2.62 5.01 -10.77
CA LYS A 79 -2.57 6.33 -11.41
C LYS A 79 -3.23 6.38 -12.81
N GLY A 80 -3.33 5.25 -13.50
CA GLY A 80 -4.02 5.16 -14.79
C GLY A 80 -5.55 5.10 -14.70
N LYS A 81 -6.10 4.73 -13.54
CA LYS A 81 -7.52 4.50 -13.29
C LYS A 81 -8.31 5.79 -13.05
N ASP A 82 -7.71 6.77 -12.36
CA ASP A 82 -8.40 8.00 -11.93
C ASP A 82 -8.48 9.12 -12.99
N ALA A 83 -7.98 8.89 -14.20
CA ALA A 83 -8.16 9.82 -15.32
C ALA A 83 -9.52 9.63 -16.04
N MET A 84 -10.58 9.23 -15.32
CA MET A 84 -11.95 9.07 -15.80
C MET A 84 -12.93 9.89 -14.96
#